data_AF-H3AYY3-F1
#
_entry.id   AF-H3AYY3-F1
#
_cell.length_a   1.000
_cell.length_b   1.000
_cell.length_c   1.000
_cell.angle_alpha   90.00
_cell.angle_beta   90.00
_cell.angle_gamma   90.00
#
_symmetry.space_group_name_H-M   'P 1'
#
loop_
_entity.id
_entity.type
_entity.pdbx_description
1 polymer ?
#
loop_
_entity_poly.entity_id
_entity_poly.type
_entity_poly.pdbx_seq_one_letter_code
_entity_poly.pdbx_strand_id
1 'polypeptide(L)'
;LSPLLFALALEPLAIKVLTEDGAAGIHFKGGPQKMRLYANNTLLTLTQSESIPVFMRIIDQYHILAIFKINWNKSEILPLNIQCNISKFPFEKKHYLKYLGIRLSSSFKELFKENGPTILKEIKEDLDRRHNLPLIIDTIKMNILFRLLYVVTSVPVGFPSQWFQQVRTAFIKFIWRGTKLLRKRGEGGLAVPNLYYYYLSANVYYPLFWAFGEKKEDTFWWQ
;
A
#
# COMPACT_ATOMS: atom_id res chain seq x y z
N LEU A 1 -6.17 -6.29 -24.52
CA LEU A 1 -7.17 -5.25 -24.13
C LEU A 1 -6.40 -4.01 -23.69
N SER A 2 -6.73 -2.83 -24.21
CA SER A 2 -6.08 -1.57 -23.76
C SER A 2 -6.46 -1.25 -22.30
N PRO A 3 -5.56 -0.68 -21.47
CA PRO A 3 -5.87 -0.28 -20.09
C PRO A 3 -7.07 0.66 -19.99
N LEU A 4 -7.22 1.58 -20.94
CA LEU A 4 -8.34 2.52 -20.97
C LEU A 4 -9.66 1.81 -21.24
N LEU A 5 -9.67 0.90 -22.21
CA LEU A 5 -10.86 0.11 -22.54
C LEU A 5 -11.27 -0.79 -21.37
N PHE A 6 -10.29 -1.32 -20.64
CA PHE A 6 -10.55 -2.09 -19.42
C PHE A 6 -11.20 -1.22 -18.33
N ALA A 7 -10.71 0.01 -18.13
CA ALA A 7 -11.30 0.95 -17.17
C ALA A 7 -12.74 1.33 -17.54
N LEU A 8 -12.99 1.68 -18.80
CA LEU A 8 -14.33 2.01 -19.32
C LEU A 8 -15.29 0.82 -19.21
N ALA A 9 -14.81 -0.39 -19.44
CA ALA A 9 -15.63 -1.59 -19.26
C ALA A 9 -16.08 -1.72 -17.80
N LEU A 10 -15.19 -1.52 -16.81
CA LEU A 10 -15.51 -1.68 -15.39
C LEU A 10 -16.33 -0.53 -14.78
N GLU A 11 -16.39 0.63 -15.43
CA GLU A 11 -17.06 1.81 -14.89
C GLU A 11 -18.56 1.59 -14.57
N PRO A 12 -19.38 0.98 -15.45
CA PRO A 12 -20.78 0.67 -15.14
C PRO A 12 -20.95 -0.25 -13.92
N LEU A 13 -20.04 -1.22 -13.73
CA LEU A 13 -20.05 -2.08 -12.54
C LEU A 13 -19.80 -1.25 -11.28
N ALA A 14 -18.80 -0.36 -11.32
CA ALA A 14 -18.47 0.51 -10.20
C ALA A 14 -19.63 1.44 -9.84
N ILE A 15 -20.28 2.05 -10.85
CA ILE A 15 -21.45 2.91 -10.66
C ILE A 15 -22.58 2.10 -10.02
N LYS A 16 -22.90 0.92 -10.55
CA LYS A 16 -24.00 0.09 -10.04
C LYS A 16 -23.78 -0.27 -8.56
N VAL A 17 -22.57 -0.68 -8.21
CA VAL A 17 -22.14 -0.94 -6.83
C VAL A 17 -22.31 0.28 -5.93
N LEU A 18 -21.89 1.46 -6.40
CA LEU A 18 -21.98 2.70 -5.61
C LEU A 18 -23.43 3.11 -5.36
N THR A 19 -24.30 2.97 -6.36
CA THR A 19 -25.73 3.34 -6.28
C THR A 19 -26.61 2.34 -5.55
N GLU A 20 -26.16 1.09 -5.33
CA GLU A 20 -27.02 0.07 -4.71
C GLU A 20 -27.15 0.28 -3.19
N ASP A 21 -28.38 0.51 -2.72
CA ASP A 21 -28.67 0.77 -1.30
C ASP A 21 -28.50 -0.47 -0.40
N GLY A 22 -28.71 -1.68 -0.94
CA GLY A 22 -28.50 -2.94 -0.21
C GLY A 22 -27.02 -3.28 0.06
N ALA A 23 -26.11 -2.51 -0.51
CA ALA A 23 -24.67 -2.68 -0.39
C ALA A 23 -24.08 -1.58 0.52
N ALA A 24 -24.03 -1.82 1.82
CA ALA A 24 -23.51 -0.85 2.77
C ALA A 24 -21.96 -0.83 2.78
N GLY A 25 -21.40 0.36 2.51
CA GLY A 25 -19.96 0.61 2.52
C GLY A 25 -19.51 1.47 3.69
N ILE A 26 -18.21 1.68 3.79
CA ILE A 26 -17.63 2.54 4.83
C ILE A 26 -17.93 4.00 4.47
N HIS A 27 -18.52 4.74 5.40
CA HIS A 27 -18.86 6.15 5.17
C HIS A 27 -17.68 7.06 5.54
N PHE A 28 -17.24 7.87 4.60
CA PHE A 28 -16.27 8.94 4.82
C PHE A 28 -16.92 10.30 4.58
N LYS A 29 -16.21 11.39 4.91
CA LYS A 29 -16.67 12.79 4.72
C LYS A 29 -17.08 13.12 3.28
N GLY A 30 -16.66 12.33 2.28
CA GLY A 30 -17.00 12.46 0.87
C GLY A 30 -18.00 11.42 0.34
N GLY A 31 -18.71 10.70 1.22
CA GLY A 31 -19.72 9.70 0.84
C GLY A 31 -19.32 8.24 1.13
N PRO A 32 -20.18 7.28 0.76
CA PRO A 32 -19.94 5.86 0.99
C PRO A 32 -18.85 5.33 0.05
N GLN A 33 -17.82 4.71 0.61
CA GLN A 33 -16.80 3.96 -0.12
C GLN A 33 -17.09 2.48 -0.03
N LYS A 34 -17.45 1.89 -1.18
CA LYS A 34 -17.82 0.47 -1.31
C LYS A 34 -16.76 -0.34 -2.07
N MET A 35 -16.12 0.28 -3.06
CA MET A 35 -15.28 -0.43 -4.03
C MET A 35 -14.11 0.45 -4.47
N ARG A 36 -12.94 -0.18 -4.62
CA ARG A 36 -11.74 0.42 -5.21
C ARG A 36 -11.21 -0.51 -6.31
N LEU A 37 -10.96 0.08 -7.47
CA LEU A 37 -10.51 -0.63 -8.67
C LEU A 37 -9.10 -0.19 -9.03
N TYR A 38 -8.19 -1.15 -9.19
CA TYR A 38 -6.86 -0.90 -9.74
C TYR A 38 -6.50 -2.01 -10.73
N ALA A 39 -6.69 -1.73 -12.02
CA ALA A 39 -6.61 -2.74 -13.07
C ALA A 39 -7.42 -4.00 -12.66
N ASN A 40 -6.80 -5.18 -12.72
CA ASN A 40 -7.43 -6.45 -12.33
C ASN A 40 -7.61 -6.65 -10.81
N ASN A 41 -7.02 -5.79 -9.96
CA ASN A 41 -7.16 -5.89 -8.51
C ASN A 41 -8.34 -5.06 -8.03
N THR A 42 -9.34 -5.73 -7.46
CA THR A 42 -10.53 -5.10 -6.87
C THR A 42 -10.47 -5.26 -5.36
N LEU A 43 -10.70 -4.15 -4.64
CA LEU A 43 -10.86 -4.15 -3.19
C LEU A 43 -12.28 -3.70 -2.85
N LEU A 44 -13.00 -4.54 -2.10
CA LEU A 44 -14.34 -4.24 -1.62
C LEU A 44 -14.30 -3.95 -0.11
N THR A 45 -15.04 -2.93 0.30
CA THR A 45 -15.15 -2.51 1.71
C THR A 45 -16.61 -2.49 2.13
N LEU A 46 -16.99 -3.48 2.93
CA LEU A 46 -18.37 -3.73 3.34
C LEU A 46 -18.51 -3.59 4.85
N THR A 47 -19.60 -3.00 5.30
CA THR A 47 -19.90 -2.85 6.74
C THR A 47 -20.78 -3.98 7.27
N GLN A 48 -21.57 -4.63 6.42
CA GLN A 48 -22.55 -5.65 6.80
C GLN A 48 -22.34 -6.93 5.98
N SER A 49 -22.55 -8.09 6.63
CA SER A 49 -22.48 -9.41 5.97
C SER A 49 -23.58 -9.58 4.90
N GLU A 50 -24.73 -8.95 5.09
CA GLU A 50 -25.88 -8.97 4.17
C GLU A 50 -25.56 -8.29 2.84
N SER A 51 -24.57 -7.39 2.81
CA SER A 51 -24.13 -6.77 1.55
C SER A 51 -23.41 -7.75 0.64
N ILE A 52 -22.69 -8.74 1.19
CA ILE A 52 -21.92 -9.73 0.41
C ILE A 52 -22.76 -10.41 -0.69
N PRO A 53 -23.94 -11.01 -0.40
CA PRO A 53 -24.76 -11.63 -1.44
C PRO A 53 -25.31 -10.61 -2.46
N VAL A 54 -25.58 -9.37 -2.05
CA VAL A 54 -25.99 -8.30 -2.98
C VAL A 54 -24.87 -8.00 -3.98
N PHE A 55 -23.62 -7.91 -3.52
CA PHE A 55 -22.45 -7.74 -4.37
C PHE A 55 -22.25 -8.90 -5.34
N MET A 56 -22.35 -10.14 -4.85
CA MET A 56 -22.23 -11.33 -5.70
C MET A 56 -23.28 -11.31 -6.81
N ARG A 57 -24.54 -10.97 -6.49
CA ARG A 57 -25.61 -10.83 -7.50
C ARG A 57 -25.31 -9.77 -8.55
N ILE A 58 -24.82 -8.58 -8.15
CA ILE A 58 -24.44 -7.52 -9.11
C ILE A 58 -23.34 -8.01 -10.04
N ILE A 59 -22.33 -8.69 -9.49
CA ILE A 59 -21.22 -9.23 -10.26
C ILE A 59 -21.69 -10.33 -11.21
N ASP A 60 -22.58 -11.21 -10.79
CA ASP A 60 -23.11 -12.29 -11.62
C ASP A 60 -23.97 -11.73 -12.77
N GLN A 61 -24.78 -10.70 -12.52
CA GLN A 61 -25.50 -9.98 -13.57
C GLN A 61 -24.55 -9.30 -14.55
N TYR A 62 -23.51 -8.64 -14.02
CA TYR A 62 -22.51 -7.97 -14.83
C TYR A 62 -21.68 -8.98 -15.64
N HIS A 63 -21.40 -10.17 -15.11
CA HIS A 63 -20.73 -11.27 -15.81
C HIS A 63 -21.51 -11.77 -17.03
N ILE A 64 -22.84 -11.70 -17.01
CA ILE A 64 -23.66 -12.05 -18.19
C ILE A 64 -23.48 -11.01 -19.30
N LEU A 65 -23.34 -9.74 -18.93
CA LEU A 65 -23.21 -8.62 -19.87
C LEU A 65 -21.78 -8.42 -20.36
N ALA A 66 -20.79 -8.76 -19.54
CA ALA A 66 -19.39 -8.50 -19.78
C ALA A 66 -18.60 -9.81 -19.79
N ILE A 67 -17.60 -9.93 -20.67
CA ILE A 67 -16.72 -11.11 -20.78
C ILE A 67 -15.71 -11.17 -19.59
N PHE A 68 -16.13 -10.79 -18.39
CA PHE A 68 -15.32 -10.79 -17.18
C PHE A 68 -15.93 -11.74 -16.16
N LYS A 69 -15.16 -12.77 -15.76
CA LYS A 69 -15.54 -13.75 -14.74
C LYS A 69 -14.69 -13.54 -13.50
N ILE A 70 -15.34 -13.29 -12.36
CA ILE A 70 -14.63 -13.25 -11.08
C ILE A 70 -14.29 -14.68 -10.65
N ASN A 71 -13.05 -14.86 -10.20
CA ASN A 71 -12.62 -16.11 -9.59
C ASN A 71 -12.83 -16.03 -8.07
N TRP A 72 -14.00 -16.50 -7.62
CA TRP A 72 -14.36 -16.51 -6.21
C TRP A 72 -13.39 -17.32 -5.35
N ASN A 73 -12.82 -18.41 -5.89
CA ASN A 73 -11.84 -19.25 -5.16
C ASN A 73 -10.51 -18.54 -4.89
N LYS A 74 -10.18 -17.48 -5.66
CA LYS A 74 -9.01 -16.63 -5.42
C LYS A 74 -9.35 -15.38 -4.62
N SER A 75 -10.61 -15.21 -4.24
CA SER A 75 -11.07 -14.03 -3.52
C SER A 75 -10.88 -14.24 -2.02
N GLU A 76 -10.15 -13.32 -1.40
CA GLU A 76 -9.80 -13.36 0.02
C GLU A 76 -10.65 -12.36 0.80
N ILE A 77 -10.90 -12.67 2.08
CA ILE A 77 -11.63 -11.77 2.98
C ILE A 77 -10.86 -11.58 4.29
N LEU A 78 -10.76 -10.32 4.70
CA LEU A 78 -10.16 -9.90 5.97
C LEU A 78 -11.25 -9.31 6.87
N PRO A 79 -11.72 -10.06 7.89
CA PRO A 79 -12.67 -9.52 8.86
C PRO A 79 -11.99 -8.49 9.75
N LEU A 80 -12.44 -7.24 9.66
CA LEU A 80 -12.02 -6.18 10.57
C LEU A 80 -12.79 -6.21 11.90
N ASN A 81 -13.99 -6.79 11.90
CA ASN A 81 -14.82 -6.93 13.10
C ASN A 81 -15.36 -8.37 13.23
N ILE A 82 -15.39 -8.89 14.45
CA ILE A 82 -15.44 -10.34 14.76
C ILE A 82 -16.82 -10.98 14.46
N GLN A 83 -17.87 -10.19 14.23
CA GLN A 83 -19.26 -10.66 14.19
C GLN A 83 -19.72 -11.21 12.83
N CYS A 84 -18.86 -11.25 11.80
CA CYS A 84 -19.27 -11.71 10.47
C CYS A 84 -19.14 -13.23 10.33
N ASN A 85 -20.26 -13.92 10.11
CA ASN A 85 -20.27 -15.36 9.82
C ASN A 85 -19.89 -15.63 8.35
N ILE A 86 -18.58 -15.55 8.08
CA ILE A 86 -17.99 -15.61 6.73
C ILE A 86 -18.05 -17.03 6.12
N SER A 87 -18.19 -18.07 6.94
CA SER A 87 -18.18 -19.48 6.52
C SER A 87 -19.26 -19.86 5.50
N LYS A 88 -20.27 -19.00 5.32
CA LYS A 88 -21.34 -19.17 4.33
C LYS A 88 -20.95 -18.79 2.90
N PHE A 89 -19.80 -18.14 2.71
CA PHE A 89 -19.38 -17.57 1.43
C PHE A 89 -18.11 -18.26 0.89
N PRO A 90 -17.87 -18.25 -0.43
CA PRO A 90 -16.76 -18.97 -1.07
C PRO A 90 -15.38 -18.28 -0.88
N PHE A 91 -15.24 -17.40 0.12
CA PHE A 91 -14.02 -16.61 0.35
C PHE A 91 -13.07 -17.31 1.31
N GLU A 92 -11.78 -17.25 1.01
CA GLU A 92 -10.77 -17.68 1.97
C GLU A 92 -10.56 -16.60 3.03
N LYS A 93 -10.83 -16.93 4.29
CA LYS A 93 -10.54 -16.05 5.43
C LYS A 93 -9.04 -16.00 5.67
N LYS A 94 -8.44 -14.81 5.59
CA LYS A 94 -7.01 -14.60 5.85
C LYS A 94 -6.80 -13.71 7.08
N HIS A 95 -5.62 -13.84 7.69
CA HIS A 95 -5.15 -12.93 8.75
C HIS A 95 -4.62 -11.60 8.19
N TYR A 96 -4.19 -11.59 6.93
CA TYR A 96 -3.80 -10.40 6.19
C TYR A 96 -4.33 -10.48 4.75
N LEU A 97 -4.53 -9.32 4.12
CA LEU A 97 -4.92 -9.22 2.71
C LEU A 97 -3.83 -8.49 1.94
N LYS A 98 -3.35 -9.06 0.83
CA LYS A 98 -2.34 -8.40 -0.01
C LYS A 98 -3.01 -7.51 -1.05
N TYR A 99 -2.83 -6.20 -0.95
CA TYR A 99 -3.33 -5.23 -1.91
C TYR A 99 -2.21 -4.31 -2.39
N LEU A 100 -2.02 -4.22 -3.71
CA LEU A 100 -0.98 -3.41 -4.36
C LEU A 100 0.43 -3.61 -3.76
N GLY A 101 0.76 -4.86 -3.42
CA GLY A 101 2.05 -5.23 -2.84
C GLY A 101 2.17 -5.05 -1.32
N ILE A 102 1.19 -4.43 -0.66
CA ILE A 102 1.17 -4.22 0.80
C ILE A 102 0.25 -5.23 1.46
N ARG A 103 0.68 -5.83 2.56
CA ARG A 103 -0.15 -6.71 3.40
C ARG A 103 -0.90 -5.89 4.43
N LEU A 104 -2.22 -5.84 4.31
CA LEU A 104 -3.12 -5.20 5.25
C LEU A 104 -3.49 -6.20 6.36
N SER A 105 -3.40 -5.79 7.62
CA SER A 105 -3.93 -6.55 8.77
C SER A 105 -5.08 -5.79 9.40
N SER A 106 -5.93 -6.49 10.15
CA SER A 106 -6.99 -5.90 10.97
C SER A 106 -6.44 -5.03 12.11
N SER A 107 -5.21 -5.29 12.56
CA SER A 107 -4.56 -4.55 13.65
C SER A 107 -3.41 -3.68 13.13
N PHE A 108 -3.44 -2.39 13.48
CA PHE A 108 -2.35 -1.47 13.15
C PHE A 108 -0.98 -1.93 13.70
N LYS A 109 -0.97 -2.60 14.85
CA LYS A 109 0.26 -3.11 15.49
C LYS A 109 0.91 -4.22 14.67
N GLU A 110 0.13 -4.96 13.90
CA GLU A 110 0.60 -6.09 13.10
C GLU A 110 1.09 -5.65 11.71
N LEU A 111 0.73 -4.47 11.23
CA LEU A 111 1.13 -3.99 9.90
C LEU A 111 2.64 -3.98 9.71
N PHE A 112 3.40 -3.57 10.73
CA PHE A 112 4.86 -3.63 10.68
C PHE A 112 5.36 -5.09 10.67
N LYS A 113 4.76 -5.98 11.46
CA LYS A 113 5.13 -7.40 11.49
C LYS A 113 4.93 -8.07 10.13
N GLU A 114 3.83 -7.73 9.44
CA GLU A 114 3.48 -8.33 8.15
C GLU A 114 4.34 -7.80 6.98
N ASN A 115 4.83 -6.55 7.04
CA ASN A 115 5.51 -5.90 5.92
C ASN A 115 6.99 -5.56 6.18
N GLY A 116 7.32 -5.07 7.38
CA GLY A 116 8.63 -4.52 7.74
C GLY A 116 9.80 -5.48 7.52
N PRO A 117 9.74 -6.75 7.99
CA PRO A 117 10.78 -7.74 7.74
C PRO A 117 10.99 -8.05 6.26
N THR A 118 9.90 -8.16 5.48
CA THR A 118 9.96 -8.43 4.04
C THR A 118 10.61 -7.27 3.30
N ILE A 119 10.22 -6.02 3.60
CA ILE A 119 10.85 -4.82 3.02
C ILE A 119 12.35 -4.78 3.33
N LEU A 120 12.75 -5.08 4.57
CA LEU A 120 14.16 -5.11 4.95
C LEU A 120 14.94 -6.18 4.17
N LYS A 121 14.36 -7.37 4.00
CA LYS A 121 14.97 -8.46 3.24
C LYS A 121 15.19 -8.04 1.78
N GLU A 122 14.15 -7.50 1.14
CA GLU A 122 14.22 -7.05 -0.25
C GLU A 122 15.23 -5.90 -0.43
N ILE A 123 15.33 -4.99 0.54
CA ILE A 123 16.37 -3.94 0.55
C ILE A 123 17.77 -4.55 0.54
N LYS A 124 18.03 -5.54 1.40
CA LYS A 124 19.35 -6.20 1.47
C LYS A 124 19.67 -6.92 0.15
N GLU A 125 18.72 -7.69 -0.36
CA GLU A 125 18.88 -8.41 -1.64
C GLU A 125 19.11 -7.45 -2.82
N ASP A 126 18.40 -6.31 -2.86
CA ASP A 126 18.60 -5.29 -3.90
C ASP A 126 19.99 -4.64 -3.81
N LEU A 127 20.48 -4.35 -2.60
CA LEU A 127 21.82 -3.81 -2.39
C LEU A 127 22.88 -4.82 -2.83
N ASP A 128 22.72 -6.10 -2.48
CA ASP A 128 23.64 -7.16 -2.88
C ASP A 128 23.65 -7.36 -4.40
N ARG A 129 22.48 -7.35 -5.06
CA ARG A 129 22.38 -7.43 -6.53
C ARG A 129 23.05 -6.24 -7.23
N ARG A 130 22.93 -5.05 -6.66
CA ARG A 130 23.41 -3.79 -7.25
C ARG A 130 24.82 -3.40 -6.81
N HIS A 131 25.61 -4.36 -6.32
CA HIS A 131 26.94 -4.14 -5.78
C HIS A 131 27.96 -3.56 -6.78
N ASN A 132 27.71 -3.56 -8.09
CA ASN A 132 28.65 -3.06 -9.11
C ASN A 132 28.29 -1.70 -9.72
N LEU A 133 27.24 -1.02 -9.26
CA LEU A 133 26.83 0.26 -9.85
C LEU A 133 27.77 1.42 -9.46
N PRO A 134 28.05 2.35 -10.40
CA PRO A 134 28.91 3.52 -10.15
C PRO A 134 28.19 4.61 -9.33
N LEU A 135 26.85 4.70 -9.37
CA LEU A 135 26.05 5.71 -8.67
C LEU A 135 25.31 5.12 -7.46
N ILE A 136 26.09 4.79 -6.43
CA ILE A 136 25.65 4.06 -5.23
C ILE A 136 24.56 4.84 -4.45
N ILE A 137 24.72 6.15 -4.29
CA ILE A 137 23.82 6.98 -3.47
C ILE A 137 22.51 7.26 -4.18
N ASP A 138 22.57 7.55 -5.48
CA ASP A 138 21.35 7.76 -6.28
C ASP A 138 20.57 6.46 -6.38
N THR A 139 21.23 5.31 -6.43
CA THR A 139 20.56 4.00 -6.34
C THR A 139 19.80 3.84 -5.02
N ILE A 140 20.40 4.22 -3.88
CA ILE A 140 19.71 4.19 -2.58
C ILE A 140 18.51 5.14 -2.57
N LYS A 141 18.70 6.38 -3.05
CA LYS A 141 17.63 7.40 -3.07
C LYS A 141 16.52 7.05 -4.06
N MET A 142 16.82 6.49 -5.23
CA MET A 142 15.85 6.20 -6.28
C MET A 142 15.13 4.87 -6.10
N ASN A 143 15.77 3.86 -5.49
CA ASN A 143 15.12 2.58 -5.28
C ASN A 143 14.52 2.47 -3.87
N ILE A 144 15.37 2.59 -2.85
CA ILE A 144 15.00 2.19 -1.49
C ILE A 144 14.13 3.24 -0.82
N LEU A 145 14.47 4.52 -1.01
CA LEU A 145 13.68 5.61 -0.45
C LEU A 145 12.30 5.69 -1.13
N PHE A 146 12.18 5.58 -2.46
CA PHE A 146 10.86 5.58 -3.12
C PHE A 146 9.97 4.42 -2.66
N ARG A 147 10.54 3.22 -2.49
CA ARG A 147 9.80 2.07 -1.96
C ARG A 147 9.34 2.28 -0.52
N LEU A 148 10.18 2.84 0.34
CA LEU A 148 9.80 3.17 1.71
C LEU A 148 8.70 4.22 1.73
N LEU A 149 8.84 5.29 0.94
CA LEU A 149 7.85 6.35 0.84
C LEU A 149 6.50 5.79 0.37
N TYR A 150 6.48 4.90 -0.61
CA TYR A 150 5.26 4.22 -1.04
C TYR A 150 4.55 3.51 0.13
N VAL A 151 5.27 2.73 0.94
CA VAL A 151 4.66 2.01 2.07
C VAL A 151 4.15 2.97 3.15
N VAL A 152 4.98 3.95 3.53
CA VAL A 152 4.68 4.92 4.59
C VAL A 152 3.50 5.82 4.22
N THR A 153 3.39 6.20 2.95
CA THR A 153 2.28 7.04 2.46
C THR A 153 0.99 6.24 2.21
N SER A 154 1.12 4.95 1.92
CA SER A 154 -0.04 4.09 1.64
C SER A 154 -0.75 3.62 2.89
N VAL A 155 -0.01 3.35 3.98
CA VAL A 155 -0.54 2.79 5.22
C VAL A 155 0.18 3.41 6.43
N PRO A 156 -0.55 3.77 7.51
CA PRO A 156 0.05 4.32 8.73
C PRO A 156 0.80 3.23 9.53
N VAL A 157 1.99 2.85 9.04
CA VAL A 157 2.84 1.83 9.66
C VAL A 157 3.82 2.49 10.62
N GLY A 158 3.79 2.10 11.89
CA GLY A 158 4.79 2.49 12.88
C GLY A 158 6.07 1.66 12.73
N PHE A 159 7.13 2.22 12.15
CA PHE A 159 8.43 1.55 12.06
C PHE A 159 9.25 1.72 13.35
N PRO A 160 9.79 0.63 13.93
CA PRO A 160 10.62 0.72 15.13
C PRO A 160 12.02 1.27 14.82
N SER A 161 12.63 1.98 15.77
CA SER A 161 13.98 2.56 15.63
C SER A 161 15.05 1.54 15.24
N GLN A 162 14.96 0.31 15.77
CA GLN A 162 15.88 -0.79 15.45
C GLN A 162 15.86 -1.15 13.96
N TRP A 163 14.70 -1.08 13.29
CA TRP A 163 14.59 -1.35 11.86
C TRP A 163 15.39 -0.33 11.06
N PHE A 164 15.28 0.96 11.39
CA PHE A 164 16.06 2.02 10.74
C PHE A 164 17.57 1.85 10.96
N GLN A 165 17.99 1.40 12.14
CA GLN A 165 19.40 1.11 12.42
C GLN A 165 19.92 -0.04 11.55
N GLN A 166 19.13 -1.09 11.36
CA GLN A 166 19.48 -2.21 10.50
C GLN A 166 19.63 -1.78 9.03
N VAL A 167 18.71 -0.95 8.52
CA VAL A 167 18.80 -0.43 7.15
C VAL A 167 20.01 0.49 7.00
N ARG A 168 20.25 1.40 7.96
CA ARG A 168 21.43 2.28 7.97
C ARG A 168 22.72 1.46 7.93
N THR A 169 22.78 0.37 8.68
CA THR A 169 23.95 -0.52 8.70
C THR A 169 24.16 -1.18 7.33
N ALA A 170 23.09 -1.61 6.67
CA ALA A 170 23.17 -2.14 5.30
C ALA A 170 23.65 -1.09 4.29
N PHE A 171 23.16 0.16 4.39
CA PHE A 171 23.62 1.26 3.52
C PHE A 171 25.09 1.59 3.73
N ILE A 172 25.53 1.65 4.99
CA ILE A 172 26.95 1.86 5.34
C ILE A 172 27.79 0.75 4.71
N LYS A 173 27.43 -0.53 4.90
CA LYS A 173 28.16 -1.64 4.28
C LYS A 173 28.22 -1.53 2.75
N PHE A 174 27.09 -1.20 2.11
CA PHE A 174 26.99 -1.06 0.66
C PHE A 174 27.77 0.12 0.08
N ILE A 175 27.76 1.28 0.76
CA ILE A 175 28.48 2.49 0.33
C ILE A 175 29.98 2.30 0.53
N TRP A 176 30.39 1.78 1.68
CA TRP A 176 31.80 1.77 2.05
C TRP A 176 32.56 0.60 1.45
N ARG A 177 31.92 -0.54 1.15
CA ARG A 177 32.55 -1.73 0.51
C ARG A 177 33.92 -2.11 1.12
N GLY A 178 34.13 -1.86 2.41
CA GLY A 178 35.41 -2.09 3.11
C GLY A 178 36.45 -0.95 3.02
N THR A 179 36.20 0.12 2.26
CA THR A 179 37.07 1.31 2.16
C THR A 179 36.62 2.43 3.11
N LYS A 180 37.58 3.04 3.84
CA LYS A 180 37.36 4.15 4.78
C LYS A 180 37.25 5.52 4.09
N LEU A 181 36.41 5.68 3.07
CA LEU A 181 36.27 6.97 2.36
C LEU A 181 35.40 7.99 3.11
N LEU A 182 35.61 8.20 4.41
CA LEU A 182 34.86 9.18 5.19
C LEU A 182 35.65 10.47 5.33
N ARG A 183 35.32 11.47 4.52
CA ARG A 183 35.34 12.85 4.98
C ARG A 183 33.96 13.18 5.58
N LYS A 184 33.87 14.11 6.53
CA LYS A 184 32.56 14.59 7.02
C LYS A 184 31.82 15.34 5.91
N ARG A 185 30.52 15.56 6.05
CA ARG A 185 29.72 16.34 5.07
C ARG A 185 30.30 17.73 4.80
N GLY A 186 30.94 18.35 5.80
CA GLY A 186 31.65 19.63 5.68
C GLY A 186 33.04 19.55 5.05
N GLU A 187 33.55 18.35 4.80
CA GLU A 187 34.90 18.10 4.25
C GLU A 187 34.82 17.48 2.83
N GLY A 188 33.64 17.47 2.21
CA GLY A 188 33.41 16.88 0.88
C GLY A 188 33.00 15.40 0.91
N GLY A 189 32.62 14.88 2.07
CA GLY A 189 32.12 13.51 2.20
C GLY A 189 30.66 13.34 1.81
N LEU A 190 30.36 12.19 1.22
CA LEU A 190 29.00 11.79 0.87
C LEU A 190 28.29 11.20 2.10
N ALA A 191 27.32 11.95 2.65
CA ALA A 191 26.55 11.49 3.81
C ALA A 191 25.53 10.41 3.42
N VAL A 192 25.42 9.36 4.24
CA VAL A 192 24.41 8.30 4.08
C VAL A 192 23.00 8.90 4.30
N PRO A 193 22.01 8.63 3.42
CA PRO A 193 20.64 9.07 3.63
C PRO A 193 20.06 8.54 4.95
N ASN A 194 19.44 9.43 5.74
CA ASN A 194 18.77 9.05 6.98
C ASN A 194 17.28 8.81 6.73
N LEU A 195 16.89 7.54 6.59
CA LEU A 195 15.50 7.13 6.35
C LEU A 195 14.52 7.53 7.46
N TYR A 196 14.99 7.67 8.71
CA TYR A 196 14.12 8.05 9.81
C TYR A 196 13.57 9.48 9.61
N TYR A 197 14.39 10.40 9.11
CA TYR A 197 13.93 11.75 8.80
C TYR A 197 12.91 11.78 7.67
N TYR A 198 13.12 11.01 6.60
CA TYR A 198 12.12 10.89 5.53
C TYR A 198 10.80 10.29 6.04
N TYR A 199 10.88 9.27 6.91
CA TYR A 199 9.70 8.70 7.56
C TYR A 199 8.96 9.74 8.39
N LEU A 200 9.66 10.52 9.21
CA LEU A 200 9.05 11.60 9.99
C LEU A 200 8.41 12.64 9.08
N SER A 201 9.12 13.13 8.07
CA SER A 201 8.61 14.13 7.12
C SER A 201 7.33 13.65 6.42
N ALA A 202 7.29 12.38 5.98
CA ALA A 202 6.10 11.81 5.34
C ALA A 202 4.91 11.70 6.31
N ASN A 203 5.16 11.39 7.59
CA ASN A 203 4.08 11.25 8.57
C ASN A 203 3.60 12.57 9.15
N VAL A 204 4.44 13.61 9.21
CA VAL A 204 4.06 14.94 9.71
C VAL A 204 2.95 15.58 8.88
N TYR A 205 2.84 15.21 7.60
CA TYR A 205 1.77 15.68 6.72
C TYR A 205 0.36 15.37 7.25
N TYR A 206 0.09 14.17 7.78
CA TYR A 206 -1.27 13.79 8.17
C TYR A 206 -1.81 14.58 9.38
N PRO A 207 -1.06 14.75 10.50
CA PRO A 207 -1.48 15.59 11.60
C PRO A 207 -1.68 17.06 11.18
N LEU A 208 -0.81 17.60 10.32
CA LEU A 208 -0.96 18.97 9.81
C LEU A 208 -2.22 19.12 8.97
N PHE A 209 -2.49 18.17 8.08
CA PHE A 209 -3.71 18.14 7.28
C PHE A 209 -4.97 18.07 8.15
N TRP A 210 -4.96 17.25 9.20
CA TRP A 210 -6.10 17.17 10.12
C TRP A 210 -6.28 18.41 10.99
N ALA A 211 -5.18 19.03 11.43
CA ALA A 211 -5.22 20.20 12.30
C ALA A 211 -5.60 21.49 11.56
N PHE A 212 -5.08 21.68 10.35
CA PHE A 212 -5.19 22.96 9.61
C PHE A 212 -6.06 22.88 8.35
N GLY A 213 -6.43 21.68 7.90
CA GLY A 213 -7.46 21.48 6.88
C GLY A 213 -7.18 22.13 5.53
N GLU A 214 -5.92 22.30 5.13
CA GLU A 214 -5.58 22.95 3.87
C GLU A 214 -6.26 22.27 2.68
N LYS A 215 -6.91 23.10 1.85
CA LYS A 215 -7.61 22.68 0.63
C LYS A 215 -6.62 22.00 -0.31
N LYS A 216 -7.05 20.85 -0.80
CA LYS A 216 -6.31 19.85 -1.60
C LYS A 216 -5.74 20.35 -2.95
N GLU A 217 -5.75 21.64 -3.25
CA GLU A 217 -5.57 22.14 -4.61
C GLU A 217 -4.13 22.56 -4.97
N ASP A 218 -3.25 22.93 -4.02
CA ASP A 218 -1.97 23.58 -4.41
C ASP A 218 -0.66 22.89 -3.97
N THR A 219 -0.69 21.67 -3.44
CA THR A 219 0.56 21.02 -2.96
C THR A 219 0.73 19.57 -3.43
N PHE A 220 0.65 19.34 -4.73
CA PHE A 220 1.33 18.19 -5.34
C PHE A 220 2.68 18.67 -5.89
N TRP A 221 3.78 18.33 -5.21
CA TRP A 221 5.15 18.67 -5.62
C TRP A 221 5.65 17.87 -6.85
N TRP A 222 4.74 17.47 -7.75
CA TRP A 222 5.06 16.88 -9.05
C TRP A 222 3.94 17.20 -10.05
N GLN A 223 3.88 18.46 -10.47
CA GLN A 223 3.52 18.81 -11.85
C GLN A 223 4.76 19.39 -12.52
#